data_AF-A0A661R1B7-F1
#
_entry.id   AF-A0A661R1B7-F1
#
_cell.length_a   1.000
_cell.length_b   1.000
_cell.length_c   1.000
_cell.angle_alpha   90.00
_cell.angle_beta   90.00
_cell.angle_gamma   90.00
#
_symmetry.space_group_name_H-M   'P 1'
#
loop_
_entity.id
_entity.type
_entity.pdbx_description
1 polymer ?
#
loop_
_entity_poly.entity_id
_entity_poly.type
_entity_poly.pdbx_seq_one_letter_code
_entity_poly.pdbx_strand_id
1 'polypeptide(L)'
;MVFADVGDVAGTLAEMKVLRIIARLNIGGPAIHTILLTHHMQDLGYETLLVAGQVGAGEGNMSYLAETQGVNTIMIPELGRSVRPCNDLVAFFRIFQLFFKFRPDIVHTHTAKAGTLGRVAALLYNTVQTLTCLALHIRQRISILKFRNRQSTIDNRQSKVVHTFHGHVLRGYFSPFKSRLFQAIERTLARFTDVIVVVSAQQKDELCNQFGIGRPQQYRVIPLGFDLTAFRRCESQKGKFRAKLGVSDNATKLVGIIGRLTPIKNHNLFLKGIHNIVEATGDVATRF
;
A
#
# COMPACT_ATOMS: atom_id res chain seq x y z
N MET A 1 11.04 20.26 -5.53
CA MET A 1 10.36 20.07 -4.23
C MET A 1 9.38 21.22 -4.11
N VAL A 2 8.12 21.02 -4.50
CA VAL A 2 7.05 21.99 -4.25
C VAL A 2 6.16 21.27 -3.25
N PHE A 3 6.41 21.50 -1.97
CA PHE A 3 5.40 21.20 -0.96
C PHE A 3 4.26 22.16 -1.24
N ALA A 4 3.10 21.63 -1.66
CA ALA A 4 1.89 22.41 -1.62
C ALA A 4 1.73 22.91 -0.18
N ASP A 5 1.40 24.19 -0.04
CA ASP A 5 1.24 24.87 1.23
C ASP A 5 0.24 24.10 2.13
N VAL A 6 0.76 23.34 3.10
CA VAL A 6 -0.03 22.53 4.06
C VAL A 6 -0.43 23.39 5.27
N GLY A 7 -0.14 24.70 5.25
CA GLY A 7 -0.28 25.60 6.39
C GLY A 7 -1.68 25.64 7.00
N ASP A 8 -2.73 25.43 6.21
CA ASP A 8 -4.12 25.58 6.66
C ASP A 8 -4.78 24.29 7.17
N VAL A 9 -4.11 23.13 7.06
CA VAL A 9 -4.66 21.84 7.49
C VAL A 9 -4.17 21.44 8.90
N ALA A 10 -3.04 21.98 9.34
CA ALA A 10 -2.33 21.56 10.56
C ALA A 10 -3.19 21.57 11.84
N GLY A 11 -4.16 22.49 11.96
CA GLY A 11 -5.04 22.58 13.13
C GLY A 11 -6.08 21.45 13.27
N THR A 12 -6.34 20.67 12.22
CA THR A 12 -7.32 19.56 12.21
C THR A 12 -6.69 18.16 12.13
N LEU A 13 -5.39 18.06 11.88
CA LEU A 13 -4.70 16.80 11.62
C LEU A 13 -4.27 16.05 12.87
N ALA A 14 -4.06 16.75 13.99
CA ALA A 14 -3.45 16.21 15.22
C ALA A 14 -4.26 15.13 15.96
N GLU A 15 -5.46 14.77 15.48
CA GLU A 15 -6.30 13.71 16.06
C GLU A 15 -6.78 12.66 15.05
N MET A 16 -6.37 12.74 13.78
CA MET A 16 -6.88 11.82 12.77
C MET A 16 -6.28 10.42 12.90
N LYS A 17 -7.15 9.41 12.97
CA LYS A 17 -6.79 7.99 13.08
C LYS A 17 -6.69 7.32 11.72
N VAL A 18 -5.49 6.85 11.36
CA VAL A 18 -5.23 6.21 10.06
C VAL A 18 -4.86 4.75 10.25
N LEU A 19 -5.76 3.86 9.82
CA LEU A 19 -5.53 2.42 9.82
C LEU A 19 -5.11 1.97 8.43
N ARG A 20 -3.89 1.43 8.31
CA ARG A 20 -3.36 0.84 7.07
C ARG A 20 -3.44 -0.67 7.08
N ILE A 21 -3.76 -1.26 5.93
CA ILE A 21 -3.84 -2.72 5.78
C ILE A 21 -3.03 -3.16 4.56
N ILE A 22 -2.07 -4.05 4.78
CA ILE A 22 -1.30 -4.71 3.72
C ILE A 22 -1.32 -6.23 3.92
N ALA A 23 -1.31 -6.99 2.82
CA ALA A 23 -1.42 -8.45 2.93
C ALA A 23 -0.26 -9.10 3.69
N ARG A 24 0.94 -8.51 3.67
CA ARG A 24 2.16 -9.06 4.28
C ARG A 24 3.32 -8.06 4.22
N LEU A 25 4.28 -8.19 5.13
CA LEU A 25 5.53 -7.40 5.15
C LEU A 25 6.70 -8.17 4.49
N ASN A 26 6.49 -8.70 3.28
CA ASN A 26 7.56 -9.38 2.56
C ASN A 26 8.57 -8.38 1.97
N ILE A 27 9.83 -8.79 1.77
CA ILE A 27 10.84 -7.93 1.12
C ILE A 27 10.34 -7.41 -0.24
N GLY A 28 10.25 -6.08 -0.36
CA GLY A 28 9.78 -5.39 -1.55
C GLY A 28 9.21 -3.99 -1.30
N GLY A 29 9.06 -3.21 -2.38
CA GLY A 29 8.60 -1.82 -2.35
C GLY A 29 7.30 -1.56 -1.57
N PRO A 30 6.23 -2.38 -1.72
CA PRO A 30 4.97 -2.12 -1.02
C PRO A 30 5.11 -2.12 0.51
N ALA A 31 5.85 -3.07 1.06
CA ALA A 31 6.04 -3.19 2.50
C ALA A 31 6.92 -2.05 3.05
N ILE A 32 8.02 -1.70 2.35
CA ILE A 32 8.86 -0.54 2.71
C ILE A 32 7.99 0.72 2.70
N HIS A 33 7.24 0.94 1.63
CA HIS A 33 6.39 2.11 1.49
C HIS A 33 5.35 2.21 2.61
N THR A 34 4.65 1.12 2.94
CA THR A 34 3.65 1.16 4.02
C THR A 34 4.26 1.41 5.38
N ILE A 35 5.47 0.90 5.65
CA ILE A 35 6.17 1.14 6.92
C ILE A 35 6.61 2.60 7.01
N LEU A 36 7.34 3.10 6.01
CA LEU A 36 7.84 4.49 5.99
C LEU A 36 6.70 5.51 6.01
N LEU A 37 5.64 5.27 5.24
CA LEU A 37 4.47 6.16 5.23
C LEU A 37 3.71 6.14 6.56
N THR A 38 3.73 5.02 7.27
CA THR A 38 3.14 4.96 8.62
C THR A 38 3.99 5.78 9.58
N HIS A 39 5.30 5.51 9.63
CA HIS A 39 6.26 6.25 10.45
C HIS A 39 6.19 7.77 10.23
N HIS A 40 6.33 8.23 8.98
CA HIS A 40 6.31 9.67 8.69
C HIS A 40 4.96 10.34 8.93
N MET A 41 3.85 9.59 8.92
CA MET A 41 2.57 10.16 9.36
C MET A 41 2.45 10.23 10.88
N GLN A 42 3.11 9.33 11.62
CA GLN A 42 3.24 9.52 13.08
C GLN A 42 4.03 10.79 13.41
N ASP A 43 5.11 11.08 12.66
CA ASP A 43 5.89 12.32 12.83
C ASP A 43 5.07 13.59 12.58
N LEU A 44 4.04 13.49 11.73
CA LEU A 44 3.10 14.58 11.44
C LEU A 44 1.94 14.67 12.44
N GLY A 45 1.95 13.85 13.49
CA GLY A 45 0.95 13.88 14.57
C GLY A 45 -0.29 13.01 14.34
N TYR A 46 -0.32 12.15 13.31
CA TYR A 46 -1.43 11.23 13.11
C TYR A 46 -1.36 10.01 14.03
N GLU A 47 -2.49 9.57 14.57
CA GLU A 47 -2.57 8.27 15.24
C GLU A 47 -2.66 7.18 14.17
N THR A 48 -1.59 6.41 13.98
CA THR A 48 -1.55 5.41 12.91
C THR A 48 -1.43 3.98 13.43
N LEU A 49 -2.03 3.05 12.70
CA LEU A 49 -1.92 1.61 12.95
C LEU A 49 -1.68 0.86 11.65
N LEU A 50 -0.61 0.05 11.59
CA LEU A 50 -0.31 -0.81 10.45
C LEU A 50 -0.77 -2.24 10.71
N VAL A 51 -1.71 -2.74 9.91
CA VAL A 51 -2.20 -4.12 9.94
C VAL A 51 -1.53 -4.89 8.82
N ALA A 52 -0.85 -5.97 9.18
CA ALA A 52 -0.17 -6.82 8.22
C ALA A 52 -0.46 -8.30 8.45
N GLY A 53 -0.31 -9.07 7.37
CA GLY A 53 -0.46 -10.52 7.41
C GLY A 53 0.87 -11.28 7.46
N GLN A 54 0.79 -12.61 7.41
CA GLN A 54 1.96 -13.48 7.51
C GLN A 54 2.70 -13.61 6.17
N VAL A 55 4.03 -13.57 6.22
CA VAL A 55 4.89 -13.89 5.07
C VAL A 55 4.85 -15.40 4.78
N GLY A 56 5.07 -15.79 3.52
CA GLY A 56 5.09 -17.20 3.14
C GLY A 56 6.38 -17.90 3.63
N ALA A 57 6.35 -19.23 3.70
CA ALA A 57 7.55 -20.03 3.95
C ALA A 57 8.62 -19.72 2.87
N GLY A 58 9.84 -19.41 3.30
CA GLY A 58 10.95 -19.04 2.42
C GLY A 58 10.94 -17.58 1.91
N GLU A 59 10.01 -16.74 2.36
CA GLU A 59 10.04 -15.32 2.05
C GLU A 59 10.73 -14.51 3.15
N GLY A 60 11.59 -13.57 2.76
CA GLY A 60 12.16 -12.62 3.69
C GLY A 60 11.10 -11.69 4.29
N ASN A 61 11.23 -11.40 5.58
CA ASN A 61 10.33 -10.57 6.36
C ASN A 61 10.96 -9.20 6.68
N MET A 62 10.18 -8.12 6.54
CA MET A 62 10.57 -6.76 6.91
C MET A 62 9.86 -6.24 8.16
N SER A 63 9.32 -7.13 9.02
CA SER A 63 8.86 -6.74 10.36
C SER A 63 9.94 -6.00 11.16
N TYR A 64 11.22 -6.37 11.01
CA TYR A 64 12.33 -5.66 11.64
C TYR A 64 12.37 -4.17 11.28
N LEU A 65 11.97 -3.82 10.05
CA LEU A 65 11.94 -2.42 9.62
C LEU A 65 10.79 -1.67 10.30
N ALA A 66 9.63 -2.32 10.50
CA ALA A 66 8.54 -1.71 11.25
C ALA A 66 8.93 -1.47 12.72
N GLU A 67 9.58 -2.46 13.34
CA GLU A 67 10.06 -2.38 14.73
C GLU A 67 11.11 -1.27 14.91
N THR A 68 12.14 -1.24 14.04
CA THR A 68 13.20 -0.22 14.11
C THR A 68 12.70 1.20 13.84
N GLN A 69 11.61 1.36 13.08
CA GLN A 69 10.97 2.66 12.82
C GLN A 69 9.91 3.01 13.89
N GLY A 70 9.72 2.18 14.92
CA GLY A 70 8.73 2.43 15.97
C GLY A 70 7.27 2.38 15.49
N VAL A 71 7.00 1.67 14.40
CA VAL A 71 5.66 1.60 13.81
C VAL A 71 4.78 0.63 14.61
N ASN A 72 3.60 1.09 15.03
CA ASN A 72 2.61 0.23 15.69
C ASN A 72 2.01 -0.77 14.68
N THR A 73 2.35 -2.04 14.82
CA THR A 73 1.90 -3.12 13.94
C THR A 73 1.03 -4.16 14.63
N ILE A 74 -0.10 -4.52 14.00
CA ILE A 74 -0.91 -5.70 14.35
C ILE A 74 -0.77 -6.75 13.25
N MET A 75 -0.39 -7.96 13.65
CA MET A 75 -0.28 -9.10 12.76
C MET A 75 -1.57 -9.92 12.75
N ILE A 76 -2.10 -10.22 11.56
CA ILE A 76 -3.23 -11.13 11.33
C ILE A 76 -2.71 -12.35 10.57
N PRO A 77 -2.41 -13.48 11.25
CA PRO A 77 -1.78 -14.64 10.63
C PRO A 77 -2.56 -15.22 9.45
N GLU A 78 -3.88 -15.14 9.49
CA GLU A 78 -4.77 -15.67 8.45
C GLU A 78 -4.70 -14.87 7.15
N LEU A 79 -4.23 -13.63 7.21
CA LEU A 79 -3.99 -12.79 6.04
C LEU A 79 -2.68 -13.22 5.36
N GLY A 80 -2.76 -14.24 4.50
CA GLY A 80 -1.59 -14.74 3.76
C GLY A 80 -1.53 -14.33 2.29
N ARG A 81 -0.46 -14.73 1.59
CA ARG A 81 -0.30 -14.55 0.13
C ARG A 81 -1.42 -15.20 -0.69
N SER A 82 -1.71 -16.47 -0.38
CA SER A 82 -2.64 -17.29 -1.15
C SER A 82 -4.08 -17.00 -0.75
N VAL A 83 -4.99 -17.07 -1.71
CA VAL A 83 -6.43 -17.01 -1.44
C VAL A 83 -6.83 -18.32 -0.76
N ARG A 84 -7.34 -18.23 0.46
CA ARG A 84 -7.75 -19.38 1.28
C ARG A 84 -9.07 -19.01 1.95
N PRO A 85 -10.23 -19.46 1.43
CA PRO A 85 -11.54 -18.94 1.82
C PRO A 85 -11.79 -18.86 3.33
N CYS A 86 -11.50 -19.93 4.08
CA CYS A 86 -11.70 -19.94 5.53
C CYS A 86 -10.80 -18.93 6.25
N ASN A 87 -9.51 -18.91 5.90
CA ASN A 87 -8.55 -17.96 6.48
C ASN A 87 -8.91 -16.52 6.11
N ASP A 88 -9.37 -16.29 4.88
CA ASP A 88 -9.74 -14.98 4.38
C ASP A 88 -10.98 -14.44 5.09
N LEU A 89 -11.92 -15.32 5.42
CA LEU A 89 -13.09 -15.00 6.24
C LEU A 89 -12.70 -14.65 7.68
N VAL A 90 -11.79 -15.43 8.30
CA VAL A 90 -11.27 -15.11 9.65
C VAL A 90 -10.51 -13.78 9.64
N ALA A 91 -9.65 -13.55 8.65
CA ALA A 91 -8.93 -12.30 8.49
C ALA A 91 -9.88 -11.12 8.32
N PHE A 92 -10.94 -11.29 7.53
CA PHE A 92 -12.01 -10.29 7.38
C PHE A 92 -12.65 -9.94 8.74
N PHE A 93 -13.08 -10.94 9.52
CA PHE A 93 -13.70 -10.68 10.82
C PHE A 93 -12.75 -9.98 11.80
N ARG A 94 -11.46 -10.35 11.81
CA ARG A 94 -10.45 -9.67 12.64
C ARG A 94 -10.24 -8.21 12.23
N ILE A 95 -10.15 -7.93 10.92
CA ILE A 95 -10.08 -6.56 10.40
C ILE A 95 -11.34 -5.78 10.80
N PHE A 96 -12.51 -6.37 10.64
CA PHE A 96 -13.79 -5.74 10.95
C PHE A 96 -13.91 -5.41 12.45
N GLN A 97 -13.55 -6.35 13.34
CA GLN A 97 -13.50 -6.10 14.79
C GLN A 97 -12.53 -4.98 15.16
N LEU A 98 -11.37 -4.92 14.48
CA LEU A 98 -10.38 -3.89 14.71
C LEU A 98 -10.92 -2.49 14.38
N PHE A 99 -11.83 -2.35 13.40
CA PHE A 99 -12.43 -1.05 13.08
C PHE A 99 -13.30 -0.52 14.23
N PHE A 100 -13.96 -1.39 14.98
CA PHE A 100 -14.70 -0.96 16.19
C PHE A 100 -13.79 -0.61 17.35
N LYS A 101 -12.63 -1.28 17.47
CA LYS A 101 -11.64 -0.98 18.53
C LYS A 101 -10.86 0.31 18.26
N PHE A 102 -10.39 0.48 17.02
CA PHE A 102 -9.53 1.61 16.64
C PHE A 102 -10.33 2.85 16.19
N ARG A 103 -11.54 2.65 15.66
CA ARG A 103 -12.40 3.71 15.08
C ARG A 103 -11.65 4.60 14.07
N PRO A 104 -11.17 4.04 12.95
CA PRO A 104 -10.38 4.79 11.99
C PRO A 104 -11.17 5.90 11.32
N ASP A 105 -10.55 7.06 11.15
CA ASP A 105 -11.03 8.09 10.23
C ASP A 105 -10.70 7.75 8.78
N ILE A 106 -9.54 7.12 8.57
CA ILE A 106 -9.08 6.70 7.26
C ILE A 106 -8.72 5.22 7.32
N VAL A 107 -9.35 4.43 6.45
CA VAL A 107 -8.94 3.06 6.15
C VAL A 107 -8.16 3.07 4.85
N HIS A 108 -6.85 2.83 4.93
CA HIS A 108 -5.96 2.84 3.78
C HIS A 108 -5.48 1.42 3.45
N THR A 109 -5.98 0.87 2.36
CA THR A 109 -5.67 -0.50 1.94
C THR A 109 -4.61 -0.55 0.84
N HIS A 110 -3.79 -1.59 0.88
CA HIS A 110 -2.73 -1.85 -0.08
C HIS A 110 -2.79 -3.30 -0.56
N THR A 111 -2.32 -3.56 -1.78
CA THR A 111 -2.32 -4.89 -2.44
C THR A 111 -3.73 -5.46 -2.69
N ALA A 112 -3.87 -6.41 -3.62
CA ALA A 112 -5.19 -6.89 -4.03
C ALA A 112 -5.99 -7.54 -2.89
N LYS A 113 -5.39 -8.48 -2.15
CA LYS A 113 -6.12 -9.27 -1.14
C LYS A 113 -6.54 -8.43 0.08
N ALA A 114 -5.59 -7.74 0.69
CA ALA A 114 -5.88 -6.81 1.78
C ALA A 114 -6.75 -5.63 1.31
N GLY A 115 -6.58 -5.21 0.06
CA GLY A 115 -7.46 -4.29 -0.65
C GLY A 115 -8.92 -4.74 -0.65
N THR A 116 -9.21 -5.98 -1.04
CA THR A 116 -10.58 -6.51 -1.05
C THR A 116 -11.15 -6.62 0.37
N LEU A 117 -10.45 -7.31 1.27
CA LEU A 117 -10.97 -7.55 2.62
C LEU A 117 -11.16 -6.25 3.40
N GLY A 118 -10.18 -5.34 3.34
CA GLY A 118 -10.24 -4.06 4.03
C GLY A 118 -11.33 -3.12 3.51
N ARG A 119 -11.49 -3.02 2.17
CA ARG A 119 -12.55 -2.18 1.59
C ARG A 119 -13.94 -2.72 1.90
N VAL A 120 -14.16 -4.05 1.80
CA VAL A 120 -15.44 -4.67 2.15
C VAL A 120 -15.74 -4.47 3.64
N ALA A 121 -14.74 -4.64 4.52
CA ALA A 121 -14.90 -4.37 5.95
C ALA A 121 -15.27 -2.91 6.21
N ALA A 122 -14.70 -1.96 5.47
CA ALA A 122 -14.97 -0.52 5.65
C ALA A 122 -16.39 -0.16 5.21
N LEU A 123 -16.86 -0.72 4.09
CA LEU A 123 -18.23 -0.56 3.63
C LEU A 123 -19.23 -1.05 4.68
N LEU A 124 -19.01 -2.24 5.22
CA LEU A 124 -19.87 -2.81 6.26
C LEU A 124 -19.81 -2.00 7.55
N TYR A 125 -18.62 -1.55 7.96
CA TYR A 125 -18.43 -0.73 9.15
C TYR A 125 -19.18 0.59 9.03
N ASN A 126 -19.03 1.32 7.92
CA ASN A 126 -19.73 2.57 7.66
C ASN A 126 -21.25 2.37 7.59
N THR A 127 -21.71 1.24 7.04
CA THR A 127 -23.14 0.88 7.02
C THR A 127 -23.68 0.68 8.44
N VAL A 128 -22.95 -0.06 9.29
CA VAL A 128 -23.33 -0.27 10.70
C VAL A 128 -23.37 1.04 11.49
N GLN A 129 -22.36 1.92 11.32
CA GLN A 129 -22.34 3.24 11.97
C GLN A 129 -23.55 4.08 11.54
N THR A 130 -23.85 4.11 10.23
CA THR A 130 -24.97 4.87 9.68
C THR A 130 -26.32 4.36 10.21
N LEU A 131 -26.53 3.04 10.22
CA LEU A 131 -27.76 2.43 10.72
C LEU A 131 -27.94 2.64 12.23
N THR A 132 -26.84 2.57 12.98
CA THR A 132 -26.87 2.82 14.44
C THR A 132 -27.21 4.28 14.72
N CYS A 133 -26.59 5.22 14.01
CA CYS A 133 -26.91 6.64 14.08
C CYS A 133 -28.39 6.92 13.74
N LEU A 134 -28.90 6.32 12.66
CA LEU A 134 -30.30 6.46 12.24
C LEU A 134 -31.26 5.90 13.30
N ALA A 135 -30.98 4.71 13.85
CA ALA A 135 -31.79 4.11 14.90
C ALA A 135 -31.83 4.97 16.18
N LEU A 136 -30.70 5.57 16.55
CA LEU A 136 -30.63 6.50 17.68
C LEU A 136 -31.43 7.79 17.42
N HIS A 137 -31.36 8.35 16.20
CA HIS A 137 -32.16 9.52 15.82
C HIS A 137 -33.66 9.23 15.85
N ILE A 138 -34.09 8.07 15.34
CA ILE A 138 -35.50 7.65 15.39
C ILE A 138 -35.96 7.49 16.84
N ARG A 139 -35.17 6.82 17.68
CA ARG A 139 -35.47 6.68 19.12
C ARG A 139 -35.55 8.02 19.83
N GLN A 140 -34.62 8.95 19.57
CA GLN A 140 -34.69 10.29 20.13
C GLN A 140 -35.95 11.01 19.66
N ARG A 141 -36.30 10.97 18.37
CA ARG A 141 -37.52 11.60 17.86
C ARG A 141 -38.82 11.02 18.44
N ILE A 142 -38.90 9.70 18.62
CA ILE A 142 -40.04 9.06 19.30
C ILE A 142 -40.05 9.43 20.79
N SER A 143 -38.87 9.52 21.43
CA SER A 143 -38.72 9.85 22.85
C SER A 143 -38.80 11.36 23.16
N ILE A 144 -38.84 12.25 22.16
CA ILE A 144 -39.14 13.68 22.33
C ILE A 144 -40.55 13.89 22.92
N LEU A 145 -41.43 12.87 22.89
CA LEU A 145 -42.68 12.85 23.65
C LEU A 145 -42.51 12.61 25.16
N LYS A 146 -41.31 12.28 25.68
CA LYS A 146 -41.14 11.97 27.12
C LYS A 146 -39.94 12.58 27.86
N PHE A 147 -38.88 13.09 27.24
CA PHE A 147 -37.76 13.68 28.02
C PHE A 147 -36.96 14.75 27.26
N ARG A 148 -36.96 15.99 27.78
CA ARG A 148 -35.99 17.06 27.46
C ARG A 148 -34.70 16.82 28.26
N ASN A 149 -33.55 17.20 27.69
CA ASN A 149 -32.21 17.32 28.29
C ASN A 149 -31.25 16.12 28.27
N ARG A 150 -30.93 15.57 27.09
CA ARG A 150 -29.57 15.03 26.87
C ARG A 150 -29.11 15.26 25.43
N GLN A 151 -28.34 16.31 25.23
CA GLN A 151 -27.68 16.65 23.97
C GLN A 151 -26.49 15.70 23.75
N SER A 152 -26.73 14.44 23.40
CA SER A 152 -25.65 13.59 22.89
C SER A 152 -25.43 13.92 21.43
N THR A 153 -24.33 14.57 21.08
CA THR A 153 -23.89 14.69 19.68
C THR A 153 -23.63 13.28 19.16
N ILE A 154 -24.55 12.75 18.35
CA ILE A 154 -24.38 11.46 17.69
C ILE A 154 -23.35 11.68 16.57
N ASP A 155 -22.10 11.29 16.82
CA ASP A 155 -21.03 11.41 15.84
C ASP A 155 -21.17 10.32 14.76
N ASN A 156 -21.60 10.70 13.56
CA ASN A 156 -21.71 9.84 12.38
C ASN A 156 -20.43 9.90 11.53
N ARG A 157 -19.27 9.78 12.17
CA ARG A 157 -17.99 9.84 11.46
C ARG A 157 -17.79 8.55 10.66
N GLN A 158 -18.07 8.63 9.36
CA GLN A 158 -17.78 7.56 8.41
C GLN A 158 -16.29 7.54 8.07
N SER A 159 -15.69 6.36 8.09
CA SER A 159 -14.30 6.19 7.67
C SER A 159 -14.16 6.47 6.18
N LYS A 160 -13.18 7.28 5.79
CA LYS A 160 -12.76 7.48 4.41
C LYS A 160 -11.92 6.30 3.94
N VAL A 161 -12.25 5.78 2.76
CA VAL A 161 -11.61 4.59 2.19
C VAL A 161 -10.62 5.01 1.13
N VAL A 162 -9.34 4.73 1.38
CA VAL A 162 -8.23 4.97 0.45
C VAL A 162 -7.65 3.64 0.01
N HIS A 163 -7.35 3.50 -1.28
CA HIS A 163 -6.68 2.32 -1.81
C HIS A 163 -5.49 2.71 -2.68
N THR A 164 -4.30 2.17 -2.38
CA THR A 164 -3.09 2.39 -3.20
C THR A 164 -2.77 1.16 -4.05
N PHE A 165 -2.67 1.37 -5.36
CA PHE A 165 -2.10 0.40 -6.30
C PHE A 165 -0.58 0.56 -6.38
N HIS A 166 0.16 -0.50 -6.01
CA HIS A 166 1.63 -0.57 -6.11
C HIS A 166 2.12 -1.16 -7.45
N GLY A 167 1.19 -1.38 -8.36
CA GLY A 167 1.30 -2.29 -9.50
C GLY A 167 0.03 -3.11 -9.59
N HIS A 168 -0.27 -3.64 -10.77
CA HIS A 168 -1.43 -4.51 -10.94
C HIS A 168 -1.12 -5.70 -11.84
N VAL A 169 -1.81 -6.80 -11.57
CA VAL A 169 -1.75 -8.05 -12.35
C VAL A 169 -3.05 -8.27 -13.13
N LEU A 170 -3.80 -7.19 -13.38
CA LEU A 170 -5.12 -7.20 -14.03
C LEU A 170 -5.09 -7.58 -15.53
N ARG A 171 -3.88 -7.70 -16.10
CA ARG A 171 -3.61 -8.19 -17.46
C ARG A 171 -2.35 -9.06 -17.45
N GLY A 172 -2.34 -10.10 -18.28
CA GLY A 172 -1.14 -10.88 -18.62
C GLY A 172 -0.61 -11.87 -17.58
N TYR A 173 -1.04 -11.77 -16.31
CA TYR A 173 -0.55 -12.66 -15.25
C TYR A 173 -1.45 -13.90 -15.02
N PHE A 174 -2.75 -13.79 -15.29
CA PHE A 174 -3.73 -14.86 -15.12
C PHE A 174 -4.49 -15.13 -16.43
N SER A 175 -5.17 -16.27 -16.52
CA SER A 175 -6.03 -16.60 -17.66
C SER A 175 -7.07 -15.49 -17.90
N PRO A 176 -7.55 -15.29 -19.15
CA PRO A 176 -8.45 -14.19 -19.49
C PRO A 176 -9.71 -14.11 -18.61
N PHE A 177 -10.26 -15.27 -18.24
CA PHE A 177 -11.42 -15.36 -17.35
C PHE A 177 -11.11 -14.83 -15.94
N LYS A 178 -10.00 -15.27 -15.33
CA LYS A 178 -9.58 -14.79 -14.00
C LYS A 178 -9.29 -13.29 -14.02
N SER A 179 -8.65 -12.80 -15.07
CA SER A 179 -8.37 -11.36 -15.25
C SER A 179 -9.67 -10.55 -15.28
N ARG A 180 -10.70 -11.01 -16.02
CA ARG A 180 -12.03 -10.37 -16.04
C ARG A 180 -12.71 -10.37 -14.68
N LEU A 181 -12.63 -11.48 -13.94
CA LEU A 181 -13.17 -11.57 -12.58
C LEU A 181 -12.51 -10.55 -11.65
N PHE A 182 -11.17 -10.46 -11.64
CA PHE A 182 -10.46 -9.47 -10.83
C PHE A 182 -10.80 -8.03 -11.22
N GLN A 183 -10.93 -7.74 -12.51
CA GLN A 183 -11.38 -6.42 -12.97
C GLN A 183 -12.81 -6.11 -12.48
N ALA A 184 -13.74 -7.07 -12.56
CA ALA A 184 -15.11 -6.89 -12.07
C ALA A 184 -15.17 -6.64 -10.55
N ILE A 185 -14.35 -7.36 -9.78
CA ILE A 185 -14.18 -7.11 -8.34
C ILE A 185 -13.67 -5.69 -8.12
N GLU A 186 -12.57 -5.29 -8.75
CA GLU A 186 -12.00 -3.95 -8.58
C GLU A 186 -12.96 -2.82 -8.99
N ARG A 187 -13.72 -2.99 -10.07
CA ARG A 187 -14.77 -2.04 -10.48
C ARG A 187 -15.83 -1.86 -9.40
N THR A 188 -16.25 -2.97 -8.79
CA THR A 188 -17.26 -2.95 -7.73
C THR A 188 -16.71 -2.26 -6.48
N LEU A 189 -15.49 -2.64 -6.06
CA LEU A 189 -14.83 -2.07 -4.89
C LEU A 189 -14.54 -0.56 -5.05
N ALA A 190 -14.25 -0.10 -6.26
CA ALA A 190 -14.01 1.31 -6.55
C ALA A 190 -15.24 2.19 -6.36
N ARG A 191 -16.46 1.63 -6.40
CA ARG A 191 -17.71 2.39 -6.16
C ARG A 191 -17.82 2.93 -4.74
N PHE A 192 -17.14 2.31 -3.79
CA PHE A 192 -17.14 2.67 -2.37
C PHE A 192 -15.73 2.96 -1.84
N THR A 193 -14.79 3.24 -2.74
CA THR A 193 -13.47 3.76 -2.40
C THR A 193 -13.49 5.27 -2.60
N ASP A 194 -13.23 6.09 -1.58
CA ASP A 194 -13.22 7.55 -1.72
C ASP A 194 -12.04 8.02 -2.58
N VAL A 195 -10.85 7.47 -2.36
CA VAL A 195 -9.61 7.87 -3.05
C VAL A 195 -8.83 6.65 -3.54
N ILE A 196 -8.41 6.68 -4.81
CA ILE A 196 -7.54 5.70 -5.42
C ILE A 196 -6.18 6.35 -5.66
N VAL A 197 -5.15 5.87 -4.99
CA VAL A 197 -3.77 6.32 -5.18
C VAL A 197 -3.07 5.38 -6.15
N VAL A 198 -2.35 5.96 -7.11
CA VAL A 198 -1.56 5.24 -8.10
C VAL A 198 -0.17 5.84 -8.19
N VAL A 199 0.83 5.02 -8.49
CA VAL A 199 2.24 5.45 -8.45
C VAL A 199 2.71 6.10 -9.75
N SER A 200 1.91 6.08 -10.81
CA SER A 200 2.23 6.71 -12.09
C SER A 200 0.98 7.12 -12.88
N ALA A 201 1.14 8.09 -13.80
CA ALA A 201 0.08 8.51 -14.71
C ALA A 201 -0.34 7.37 -15.67
N GLN A 202 0.62 6.54 -16.10
CA GLN A 202 0.34 5.34 -16.88
C GLN A 202 -0.58 4.38 -16.13
N GLN A 203 -0.30 4.10 -14.86
CA GLN A 203 -1.15 3.22 -14.05
C GLN A 203 -2.55 3.81 -13.85
N LYS A 204 -2.68 5.14 -13.74
CA LYS A 204 -3.98 5.82 -13.73
C LYS A 204 -4.75 5.52 -15.01
N ASP A 205 -4.12 5.70 -16.18
CA ASP A 205 -4.74 5.47 -17.48
C ASP A 205 -5.20 4.02 -17.65
N GLU A 206 -4.33 3.06 -17.33
CA GLU A 206 -4.65 1.63 -17.42
C GLU A 206 -5.85 1.26 -16.53
N LEU A 207 -5.87 1.68 -15.27
CA LEU A 207 -6.96 1.37 -14.35
C LEU A 207 -8.28 2.09 -14.71
N CYS A 208 -8.20 3.40 -14.95
CA CYS A 208 -9.38 4.24 -15.15
C CYS A 208 -9.96 4.08 -16.56
N ASN A 209 -9.14 4.27 -17.60
CA ASN A 209 -9.60 4.36 -18.97
C ASN A 209 -9.68 2.98 -19.65
N GLN A 210 -8.70 2.11 -19.42
CA GLN A 210 -8.68 0.80 -20.09
C GLN A 210 -9.50 -0.25 -19.34
N PHE A 211 -9.40 -0.29 -18.00
CA PHE A 211 -10.14 -1.25 -17.19
C PHE A 211 -11.43 -0.72 -16.60
N GLY A 212 -11.73 0.59 -16.68
CA GLY A 212 -12.99 1.15 -16.18
C GLY A 212 -13.16 1.04 -14.67
N ILE A 213 -12.06 1.04 -13.92
CA ILE A 213 -12.07 0.97 -12.45
C ILE A 213 -12.19 2.40 -11.91
N GLY A 214 -13.22 2.64 -11.09
CA GLY A 214 -13.43 3.95 -10.46
C GLY A 214 -13.76 5.08 -11.43
N ARG A 215 -13.72 6.31 -10.91
CA ARG A 215 -14.01 7.57 -11.60
C ARG A 215 -12.75 8.43 -11.63
N PRO A 216 -12.50 9.22 -12.70
CA PRO A 216 -11.28 10.02 -12.83
C PRO A 216 -10.97 10.92 -11.62
N GLN A 217 -12.00 11.44 -10.95
CA GLN A 217 -11.89 12.33 -9.79
C GLN A 217 -11.44 11.63 -8.51
N GLN A 218 -11.61 10.30 -8.41
CA GLN A 218 -11.12 9.51 -7.28
C GLN A 218 -9.59 9.31 -7.33
N TYR A 219 -8.96 9.48 -8.49
CA TYR A 219 -7.55 9.16 -8.67
C TYR A 219 -6.60 10.26 -8.19
N ARG A 220 -5.54 9.86 -7.47
CA ARG A 220 -4.39 10.70 -7.13
C ARG A 220 -3.11 9.99 -7.56
N VAL A 221 -2.32 10.65 -8.40
CA VAL A 221 -1.01 10.14 -8.83
C VAL A 221 0.03 10.61 -7.82
N ILE A 222 0.58 9.68 -7.04
CA ILE A 222 1.59 9.96 -6.01
C ILE A 222 2.78 9.04 -6.27
N PRO A 223 3.86 9.53 -6.89
CA PRO A 223 5.07 8.74 -7.10
C PRO A 223 5.67 8.28 -5.78
N LEU A 224 6.30 7.10 -5.79
CA LEU A 224 7.01 6.60 -4.62
C LEU A 224 8.24 7.46 -4.35
N GLY A 225 8.36 7.96 -3.12
CA GLY A 225 9.58 8.58 -2.63
C GLY A 225 10.66 7.53 -2.30
N PHE A 226 11.91 7.96 -2.33
CA PHE A 226 13.06 7.20 -1.84
C PHE A 226 13.69 7.93 -0.66
N ASP A 227 14.08 7.18 0.37
CA ASP A 227 14.96 7.74 1.40
C ASP A 227 16.36 7.94 0.82
N LEU A 228 16.75 9.22 0.67
CA LEU A 228 18.04 9.60 0.10
C LEU A 228 19.15 9.67 1.16
N THR A 229 18.85 9.44 2.44
CA THR A 229 19.82 9.56 3.54
C THR A 229 20.99 8.60 3.36
N ALA A 230 20.72 7.38 2.88
CA ALA A 230 21.76 6.39 2.57
C ALA A 230 22.74 6.88 1.49
N PHE A 231 22.26 7.71 0.54
CA PHE A 231 23.08 8.22 -0.56
C PHE A 231 24.01 9.37 -0.14
N ARG A 232 23.78 9.99 1.03
CA ARG A 232 24.70 11.01 1.56
C ARG A 232 26.11 10.48 1.80
N ARG A 233 26.26 9.16 2.01
CA ARG A 233 27.55 8.50 2.23
C ARG A 233 28.19 7.96 0.95
N CYS A 234 27.59 8.17 -0.23
CA CYS A 234 28.08 7.55 -1.47
C CYS A 234 29.54 7.89 -1.78
N GLU A 235 29.96 9.15 -1.60
CA GLU A 235 31.35 9.55 -1.86
C GLU A 235 32.36 8.81 -0.96
N SER A 236 32.05 8.60 0.33
CA SER A 236 32.95 7.85 1.24
C SER A 236 33.01 6.35 0.96
N GLN A 237 32.13 5.83 0.09
CA GLN A 237 32.10 4.43 -0.34
C GLN A 237 32.61 4.24 -1.78
N LYS A 238 32.97 5.33 -2.47
CA LYS A 238 33.45 5.29 -3.86
C LYS A 238 34.68 4.38 -3.98
N GLY A 239 34.74 3.59 -5.06
CA GLY A 239 35.84 2.66 -5.31
C GLY A 239 35.83 1.36 -4.49
N LYS A 240 35.15 1.30 -3.32
CA LYS A 240 35.15 0.08 -2.48
C LYS A 240 34.54 -1.13 -3.17
N PHE A 241 33.45 -0.94 -3.92
CA PHE A 241 32.83 -2.02 -4.69
C PHE A 241 33.72 -2.50 -5.83
N ARG A 242 34.37 -1.57 -6.55
CA ARG A 242 35.38 -1.87 -7.58
C ARG A 242 36.54 -2.69 -7.01
N ALA A 243 37.11 -2.26 -5.88
CA ALA A 243 38.19 -2.96 -5.21
C ALA A 243 37.79 -4.40 -4.80
N LYS A 244 36.58 -4.59 -4.28
CA LYS A 244 36.04 -5.93 -3.96
C LYS A 244 35.89 -6.83 -5.19
N LEU A 245 35.64 -6.25 -6.36
CA LEU A 245 35.55 -6.98 -7.63
C LEU A 245 36.92 -7.15 -8.33
N GLY A 246 38.01 -6.69 -7.71
CA GLY A 246 39.35 -6.73 -8.32
C GLY A 246 39.50 -5.80 -9.53
N VAL A 247 38.67 -4.77 -9.66
CA VAL A 247 38.72 -3.80 -10.76
C VAL A 247 39.45 -2.55 -10.27
N SER A 248 40.72 -2.41 -10.63
CA SER A 248 41.56 -1.26 -10.27
C SER A 248 41.45 -0.09 -11.24
N ASP A 249 41.15 -0.38 -12.51
CA ASP A 249 41.04 0.63 -13.56
C ASP A 249 39.68 1.36 -13.53
N ASN A 250 39.74 2.69 -13.51
CA ASN A 250 38.55 3.55 -13.55
C ASN A 250 37.90 3.62 -14.93
N ALA A 251 38.63 3.33 -16.01
CA ALA A 251 38.08 3.29 -17.36
C ALA A 251 37.16 2.07 -17.57
N THR A 252 37.39 0.97 -16.84
CA THR A 252 36.53 -0.22 -16.86
C THR A 252 35.12 0.13 -16.38
N LYS A 253 34.09 -0.06 -17.21
CA LYS A 253 32.68 0.20 -16.87
C LYS A 253 32.11 -0.97 -16.07
N LEU A 254 31.35 -0.68 -15.01
CA LEU A 254 30.60 -1.70 -14.25
C LEU A 254 29.12 -1.59 -14.58
N VAL A 255 28.51 -2.67 -15.06
CA VAL A 255 27.10 -2.71 -15.43
C VAL A 255 26.41 -3.87 -14.71
N GLY A 256 25.52 -3.58 -13.77
CA GLY A 256 24.84 -4.62 -13.01
C GLY A 256 23.31 -4.48 -13.05
N ILE A 257 22.62 -5.59 -12.77
CA ILE A 257 21.17 -5.61 -12.55
C ILE A 257 20.87 -6.00 -11.09
N ILE A 258 19.94 -5.26 -10.46
CA ILE A 258 19.48 -5.55 -9.09
C ILE A 258 17.98 -5.82 -9.13
N GLY A 259 17.58 -7.04 -8.76
CA GLY A 259 16.19 -7.41 -8.67
C GLY A 259 15.98 -8.85 -8.21
N ARG A 260 14.74 -9.19 -7.84
CA ARG A 260 14.36 -10.58 -7.56
C ARG A 260 14.40 -11.41 -8.84
N LEU A 261 14.90 -12.64 -8.76
CA LEU A 261 14.90 -13.63 -9.85
C LEU A 261 13.47 -14.09 -10.18
N THR A 262 12.73 -13.22 -10.84
CA THR A 262 11.31 -13.40 -11.21
C THR A 262 11.12 -12.98 -12.66
N PRO A 263 10.15 -13.57 -13.40
CA PRO A 263 9.96 -13.30 -14.82
C PRO A 263 9.84 -11.80 -15.16
N ILE A 264 9.15 -11.04 -14.31
CA ILE A 264 8.93 -9.59 -14.51
C ILE A 264 10.21 -8.75 -14.46
N LYS A 265 11.27 -9.24 -13.82
CA LYS A 265 12.58 -8.56 -13.78
C LYS A 265 13.48 -8.92 -14.95
N ASN A 266 13.09 -9.93 -15.75
CA ASN A 266 13.69 -10.31 -17.01
C ASN A 266 15.24 -10.34 -17.02
N HIS A 267 15.83 -11.02 -16.05
CA HIS A 267 17.29 -11.22 -15.98
C HIS A 267 17.84 -11.94 -17.22
N ASN A 268 17.03 -12.75 -17.89
CA ASN A 268 17.41 -13.40 -19.14
C ASN A 268 17.72 -12.38 -20.25
N LEU A 269 16.89 -11.34 -20.39
CA LEU A 269 17.17 -10.26 -21.34
C LEU A 269 18.48 -9.53 -21.02
N PHE A 270 18.77 -9.32 -19.74
CA PHE A 270 20.05 -8.75 -19.32
C PHE A 270 21.24 -9.62 -19.74
N LEU A 271 21.20 -10.93 -19.47
CA LEU A 271 22.25 -11.87 -19.88
C LEU A 271 22.42 -11.96 -21.41
N LYS A 272 21.32 -11.95 -22.17
CA LYS A 272 21.37 -11.89 -23.64
C LYS A 272 22.00 -10.59 -24.13
N GLY A 273 21.66 -9.47 -23.49
CA GLY A 273 22.27 -8.17 -23.78
C GLY A 273 23.79 -8.20 -23.56
N ILE A 274 24.24 -8.82 -22.46
CA ILE A 274 25.66 -9.02 -22.18
C ILE A 274 26.34 -9.78 -23.31
N HIS A 275 25.79 -10.95 -23.66
CA HIS A 275 26.33 -11.79 -24.72
C HIS A 275 26.47 -11.03 -26.05
N ASN A 276 25.41 -10.34 -26.47
CA ASN A 276 25.42 -9.56 -27.71
C ASN A 276 26.47 -8.43 -27.70
N ILE A 277 26.66 -7.75 -26.56
CA ILE A 277 27.68 -6.70 -26.44
C ILE A 277 29.07 -7.31 -26.55
N VAL A 278 29.35 -8.39 -25.81
CA VAL A 278 30.65 -9.06 -25.82
C VAL A 278 31.00 -9.56 -27.22
N GLU A 279 30.05 -10.16 -27.95
CA GLU A 279 30.27 -10.61 -29.33
C GLU A 279 30.50 -9.44 -30.30
N ALA A 280 29.71 -8.36 -30.21
CA ALA A 280 29.78 -7.26 -31.17
C ALA A 280 31.00 -6.36 -31.00
N THR A 281 31.51 -6.22 -29.77
CA THR A 281 32.56 -5.24 -29.44
C THR A 281 33.89 -5.88 -29.05
N GLY A 282 33.91 -7.17 -28.70
CA GLY A 282 35.07 -7.81 -28.08
C GLY A 282 35.48 -7.14 -26.76
N ASP A 283 34.58 -6.37 -26.13
CA ASP A 283 34.92 -5.37 -25.12
C ASP A 283 35.41 -5.99 -23.81
N VAL A 284 36.70 -5.80 -23.53
CA VAL A 284 37.37 -6.19 -22.29
C VAL A 284 37.28 -5.11 -21.20
N ALA A 285 36.81 -3.90 -21.57
CA ALA A 285 36.71 -2.74 -20.69
C ALA A 285 35.33 -2.59 -20.03
N THR A 286 34.42 -3.55 -20.19
CA THR A 286 33.14 -3.60 -19.47
C THR A 286 33.04 -4.88 -18.64
N ARG A 287 32.70 -4.74 -17.35
CA ARG A 287 32.44 -5.84 -16.42
C ARG A 287 30.95 -5.83 -16.06
N PHE A 288 30.34 -7.01 -16.15
CA PHE A 288 28.93 -7.23 -15.83
C PHE A 288 28.74 -7.98 -14.50
#